data_AF-A0A954DE31-F1
#
_entry.id   AF-A0A954DE31-F1
#
_cell.length_a   1.000
_cell.length_b   1.000
_cell.length_c   1.000
_cell.angle_alpha   90.00
_cell.angle_beta   90.00
_cell.angle_gamma   90.00
#
_symmetry.space_group_name_H-M   'P 1'
#
loop_
_entity.id
_entity.type
_entity.pdbx_description
1 polymer ?
#
loop_
_entity_poly.entity_id
_entity_poly.type
_entity_poly.pdbx_seq_one_letter_code
_entity_poly.pdbx_strand_id
1 'polypeptide(L)'
;MQPSLSPYSLSAFALGSLVALAASVGAQQSIPSGFLTDAGASYTNYPFGLANSRVQYLYDASLIVPPALPINQLEVRAHPSLTATAHTATIEIRISTSQSAWNAASTTFATNSGNDEVVTFTPKSVNLPGYASSTTPNWPTVFKLDKPFVYIKAKGNLLIDYLKSNGQSTTYPSNVVWNKAVASNTIGTPCKTANQSFTGGAATSTSTTLIFSLTGGPANGAAAQILSFQKLPQSVPLPNGGCPLHVVPFLVFGVATSSTGTASVTYPTPVGTRSLTGPVVYSQWVGLGATWDSSPAIEVTIGGYLPCCRIYNTSSATATTGSVQIGAGIVHKVL
;
A
#
# COMPACT_ATOMS: atom_id res chain seq x y z
N MET A 1 16.69 -19.44 82.84
CA MET A 1 16.79 -18.04 82.39
C MET A 1 16.54 -18.03 80.88
N GLN A 2 15.32 -17.66 80.48
CA GLN A 2 14.94 -17.37 79.08
C GLN A 2 14.82 -15.85 78.93
N PRO A 3 15.33 -15.28 77.82
CA PRO A 3 14.67 -14.16 77.15
C PRO A 3 14.52 -14.48 75.65
N SER A 4 13.30 -14.58 75.16
CA SER A 4 12.43 -13.49 74.65
C SER A 4 12.54 -13.40 73.11
N LEU A 5 11.65 -14.10 72.42
CA LEU A 5 11.41 -13.95 70.98
C LEU A 5 10.56 -12.70 70.74
N SER A 6 11.02 -11.82 69.86
CA SER A 6 10.26 -10.66 69.36
C SER A 6 9.52 -11.02 68.06
N PRO A 7 8.29 -10.52 67.83
CA PRO A 7 7.45 -10.94 66.72
C PRO A 7 7.80 -10.20 65.42
N TYR A 8 8.22 -10.92 64.39
CA TYR A 8 8.25 -10.40 63.02
C TYR A 8 6.86 -10.53 62.41
N SER A 9 6.23 -9.38 62.18
CA SER A 9 4.95 -9.25 61.47
C SER A 9 5.10 -9.70 60.01
N LEU A 10 4.37 -10.75 59.63
CA LEU A 10 4.13 -11.09 58.22
C LEU A 10 3.27 -9.98 57.60
N SER A 11 3.91 -9.08 56.87
CA SER A 11 3.22 -8.20 55.91
C SER A 11 2.80 -9.05 54.71
N ALA A 12 1.55 -9.50 54.73
CA ALA A 12 0.89 -10.12 53.58
C ALA A 12 0.77 -9.09 52.45
N PHE A 13 1.74 -9.08 51.52
CA PHE A 13 1.58 -8.41 50.24
C PHE A 13 0.50 -9.16 49.45
N ALA A 14 -0.71 -8.62 49.48
CA ALA A 14 -1.75 -8.98 48.55
C ALA A 14 -1.26 -8.63 47.13
N LEU A 15 -0.69 -9.61 46.43
CA LEU A 15 -0.67 -9.61 44.96
C LEU A 15 -2.13 -9.73 44.49
N GLY A 16 -2.82 -8.59 44.50
CA GLY A 16 -4.07 -8.42 43.80
C GLY A 16 -3.80 -8.59 42.32
N SER A 17 -4.20 -9.74 41.79
CA SER A 17 -4.27 -9.98 40.35
C SER A 17 -5.15 -8.90 39.71
N LEU A 18 -4.51 -7.84 39.21
CA LEU A 18 -5.04 -7.00 38.15
C LEU A 18 -5.04 -7.89 36.89
N VAL A 19 -6.02 -8.80 36.80
CA VAL A 19 -6.34 -9.48 35.55
C VAL A 19 -6.86 -8.38 34.63
N ALA A 20 -5.97 -7.88 33.78
CA ALA A 20 -6.26 -6.88 32.79
C ALA A 20 -7.44 -7.37 31.95
N LEU A 21 -8.59 -6.75 32.16
CA LEU A 21 -9.72 -6.76 31.24
C LEU A 21 -9.29 -5.94 30.02
N ALA A 22 -8.30 -6.45 29.28
CA ALA A 22 -8.05 -6.03 27.91
C ALA A 22 -9.23 -6.57 27.13
N ALA A 23 -10.36 -5.84 27.20
CA ALA A 23 -11.44 -6.00 26.26
C ALA A 23 -10.78 -6.01 24.89
N SER A 24 -10.90 -7.14 24.20
CA SER A 24 -10.47 -7.28 22.82
C SER A 24 -11.30 -6.29 22.01
N VAL A 25 -10.86 -5.05 21.95
CA VAL A 25 -11.30 -4.12 20.92
C VAL A 25 -10.93 -4.84 19.65
N GLY A 26 -11.93 -5.43 18.97
CA GLY A 26 -11.74 -6.10 17.70
C GLY A 26 -10.97 -5.13 16.83
N ALA A 27 -9.73 -5.48 16.50
CA ALA A 27 -8.82 -4.55 15.87
C ALA A 27 -9.40 -4.19 14.51
N GLN A 28 -10.01 -3.01 14.40
CA GLN A 28 -10.51 -2.51 13.13
C GLN A 28 -9.31 -2.38 12.20
N GLN A 29 -9.42 -2.95 11.01
CA GLN A 29 -8.35 -2.90 10.03
C GLN A 29 -8.88 -2.36 8.70
N SER A 30 -8.08 -1.54 8.02
CA SER A 30 -8.30 -1.27 6.60
C SER A 30 -7.61 -2.33 5.74
N ILE A 31 -8.27 -2.76 4.68
CA ILE A 31 -7.71 -3.57 3.63
C ILE A 31 -7.80 -2.74 2.35
N PRO A 32 -6.66 -2.31 1.77
CA PRO A 32 -5.28 -2.60 2.19
C PRO A 32 -4.85 -1.87 3.49
N SER A 33 -3.96 -2.50 4.26
CA SER A 33 -3.42 -1.87 5.48
C SER A 33 -2.66 -0.58 5.14
N GLY A 34 -2.93 0.50 5.88
CA GLY A 34 -2.32 1.81 5.66
C GLY A 34 -3.26 2.82 4.98
N PHE A 35 -4.43 2.39 4.50
CA PHE A 35 -5.43 3.25 3.86
C PHE A 35 -6.57 3.62 4.80
N LEU A 36 -6.34 3.58 6.12
CA LEU A 36 -7.33 4.03 7.09
C LEU A 36 -7.54 5.55 6.99
N THR A 37 -6.46 6.31 6.74
CA THR A 37 -6.46 7.78 6.70
C THR A 37 -6.11 8.37 5.33
N ASP A 38 -5.50 7.60 4.42
CA ASP A 38 -5.06 8.08 3.10
C ASP A 38 -6.21 8.10 2.09
N ALA A 39 -6.56 9.27 1.54
CA ALA A 39 -7.60 9.54 0.54
C ALA A 39 -7.56 8.65 -0.74
N GLY A 40 -6.43 8.00 -1.06
CA GLY A 40 -6.25 7.33 -2.34
C GLY A 40 -6.16 8.32 -3.50
N ALA A 41 -5.72 7.84 -4.66
CA ALA A 41 -5.47 8.71 -5.83
C ALA A 41 -6.54 8.62 -6.93
N SER A 42 -7.53 7.72 -6.79
CA SER A 42 -8.51 7.44 -7.84
C SER A 42 -9.79 6.84 -7.26
N TYR A 43 -10.79 6.63 -8.11
CA TYR A 43 -12.10 6.13 -7.71
C TYR A 43 -12.67 5.13 -8.70
N THR A 44 -13.77 4.52 -8.30
CA THR A 44 -14.51 3.62 -9.17
C THR A 44 -15.99 3.55 -8.81
N ASN A 45 -16.83 3.33 -9.82
CA ASN A 45 -18.26 3.06 -9.60
C ASN A 45 -18.56 1.56 -9.42
N TYR A 46 -17.55 0.68 -9.42
CA TYR A 46 -17.76 -0.77 -9.27
C TYR A 46 -17.87 -1.22 -7.80
N PRO A 47 -18.81 -2.11 -7.46
CA PRO A 47 -20.00 -2.49 -8.23
C PRO A 47 -21.14 -1.46 -8.11
N PHE A 48 -21.09 -0.57 -7.12
CA PHE A 48 -22.29 0.07 -6.57
C PHE A 48 -22.98 1.09 -7.48
N GLY A 49 -22.25 1.72 -8.42
CA GLY A 49 -22.82 2.64 -9.39
C GLY A 49 -23.44 1.99 -10.63
N LEU A 50 -23.43 0.66 -10.74
CA LEU A 50 -23.93 -0.03 -11.94
C LEU A 50 -25.27 -0.71 -11.71
N ALA A 51 -26.11 -0.83 -12.74
CA ALA A 51 -27.41 -1.50 -12.60
C ALA A 51 -27.27 -2.99 -12.24
N ASN A 52 -26.46 -3.73 -13.00
CA ASN A 52 -26.11 -5.13 -12.77
C ASN A 52 -24.60 -5.31 -12.92
N SER A 53 -23.95 -5.95 -11.97
CA SER A 53 -22.52 -6.23 -12.07
C SER A 53 -22.08 -7.37 -11.17
N ARG A 54 -20.96 -8.00 -11.53
CA ARG A 54 -20.20 -8.89 -10.66
C ARG A 54 -18.77 -8.38 -10.56
N VAL A 55 -18.25 -8.28 -9.35
CA VAL A 55 -16.92 -7.73 -9.09
C VAL A 55 -16.23 -8.52 -8.00
N GLN A 56 -15.11 -9.14 -8.35
CA GLN A 56 -14.18 -9.74 -7.39
C GLN A 56 -13.04 -8.78 -7.11
N TYR A 57 -12.78 -8.53 -5.83
CA TYR A 57 -11.58 -7.86 -5.35
C TYR A 57 -10.67 -8.91 -4.69
N LEU A 58 -9.48 -9.07 -5.24
CA LEU A 58 -8.45 -10.00 -4.74
C LEU A 58 -7.34 -9.18 -4.10
N TYR A 59 -7.16 -9.35 -2.80
CA TYR A 59 -6.12 -8.68 -2.01
C TYR A 59 -5.04 -9.67 -1.64
N ASP A 60 -3.79 -9.33 -1.96
CA ASP A 60 -2.66 -10.15 -1.54
C ASP A 60 -2.58 -10.22 -0.01
N ALA A 61 -2.24 -11.40 0.49
CA ALA A 61 -2.05 -11.68 1.90
C ALA A 61 -1.11 -10.67 2.61
N SER A 62 -0.14 -10.09 1.89
CA SER A 62 0.77 -9.07 2.44
C SER A 62 0.08 -7.77 2.86
N LEU A 63 -1.09 -7.46 2.33
CA LEU A 63 -1.88 -6.26 2.69
C LEU A 63 -2.71 -6.45 3.96
N ILE A 64 -2.62 -7.62 4.56
CA ILE A 64 -3.35 -8.00 5.76
C ILE A 64 -2.32 -8.32 6.86
N VAL A 65 -2.37 -7.54 7.94
CA VAL A 65 -1.39 -7.62 9.04
C VAL A 65 -1.57 -8.88 9.90
N PRO A 66 -2.74 -9.16 10.50
CA PRO A 66 -2.89 -10.29 11.40
C PRO A 66 -2.86 -11.63 10.64
N PRO A 67 -2.33 -12.71 11.25
CA PRO A 67 -2.27 -14.03 10.62
C PRO A 67 -3.66 -14.66 10.43
N ALA A 68 -4.61 -14.29 11.28
CA ALA A 68 -6.03 -14.62 11.15
C ALA A 68 -6.86 -13.38 11.43
N LEU A 69 -7.94 -13.19 10.67
CA LEU A 69 -8.79 -12.01 10.71
C LEU A 69 -10.25 -12.43 10.64
N PRO A 70 -11.02 -12.37 11.75
CA PRO A 70 -12.46 -12.51 11.67
C PRO A 70 -13.03 -11.29 10.93
N ILE A 71 -13.90 -11.56 9.96
CA ILE A 71 -14.60 -10.56 9.17
C ILE A 71 -16.08 -10.78 9.40
N ASN A 72 -16.68 -9.90 10.17
CA ASN A 72 -18.10 -9.86 10.51
C ASN A 72 -18.81 -8.68 9.82
N GLN A 73 -18.03 -7.66 9.44
CA GLN A 73 -18.52 -6.47 8.78
C GLN A 73 -17.55 -6.02 7.69
N LEU A 74 -18.11 -5.55 6.58
CA LEU A 74 -17.38 -4.83 5.55
C LEU A 74 -17.91 -3.40 5.47
N GLU A 75 -17.04 -2.42 5.63
CA GLU A 75 -17.37 -1.03 5.32
C GLU A 75 -16.61 -0.60 4.06
N VAL A 76 -17.32 0.00 3.11
CA VAL A 76 -16.73 0.49 1.86
C VAL A 76 -16.46 1.97 2.00
N ARG A 77 -15.24 2.36 1.62
CA ARG A 77 -14.85 3.75 1.67
C ARG A 77 -15.36 4.54 0.47
N ALA A 78 -16.00 5.67 0.75
CA ALA A 78 -16.34 6.63 -0.28
C ALA A 78 -15.10 7.41 -0.73
N HIS A 79 -15.12 7.90 -1.97
CA HIS A 79 -14.09 8.80 -2.46
C HIS A 79 -14.31 10.21 -1.88
N PRO A 80 -13.29 10.82 -1.22
CA PRO A 80 -13.47 12.04 -0.45
C PRO A 80 -13.89 13.25 -1.30
N SER A 81 -13.41 13.37 -2.54
CA SER A 81 -13.69 14.55 -3.38
C SER A 81 -14.96 14.42 -4.24
N LEU A 82 -15.78 13.38 -4.06
CA LEU A 82 -16.95 13.12 -4.91
C LEU A 82 -18.21 12.88 -4.08
N THR A 83 -19.37 12.98 -4.73
CA THR A 83 -20.68 12.75 -4.13
C THR A 83 -21.34 11.49 -4.71
N ALA A 84 -22.31 10.95 -3.98
CA ALA A 84 -23.17 9.86 -4.45
C ALA A 84 -24.62 10.06 -4.03
N THR A 85 -25.54 9.64 -4.89
CA THR A 85 -26.97 9.61 -4.61
C THR A 85 -27.37 8.30 -3.95
N ALA A 86 -28.21 8.38 -2.93
CA ALA A 86 -28.79 7.21 -2.29
C ALA A 86 -29.62 6.40 -3.30
N HIS A 87 -29.51 5.09 -3.28
CA HIS A 87 -30.29 4.22 -4.16
C HIS A 87 -30.38 2.80 -3.60
N THR A 88 -31.33 2.02 -4.12
CA THR A 88 -31.53 0.63 -3.72
C THR A 88 -30.90 -0.32 -4.74
N ALA A 89 -30.35 -1.43 -4.27
CA ALA A 89 -29.91 -2.53 -5.11
C ALA A 89 -30.02 -3.87 -4.36
N THR A 90 -30.10 -4.97 -5.08
CA THR A 90 -29.90 -6.31 -4.49
C THR A 90 -28.42 -6.63 -4.46
N ILE A 91 -27.88 -6.92 -3.28
CA ILE A 91 -26.47 -7.25 -3.08
C ILE A 91 -26.34 -8.64 -2.46
N GLU A 92 -25.41 -9.40 -3.00
CA GLU A 92 -24.86 -10.62 -2.40
C GLU A 92 -23.34 -10.42 -2.27
N ILE A 93 -22.78 -10.89 -1.15
CA ILE A 93 -21.33 -10.87 -0.92
C ILE A 93 -20.87 -12.29 -0.61
N ARG A 94 -19.83 -12.71 -1.33
CA ARG A 94 -19.10 -13.95 -1.04
C ARG A 94 -17.67 -13.62 -0.65
N ILE A 95 -17.15 -14.37 0.30
CA ILE A 95 -15.75 -14.24 0.72
C ILE A 95 -15.11 -15.63 0.65
N SER A 96 -13.87 -15.69 0.17
CA SER A 96 -13.06 -16.90 0.15
C SER A 96 -11.58 -16.56 0.33
N THR A 97 -10.76 -17.59 0.56
CA THR A 97 -9.33 -17.50 0.31
C THR A 97 -9.03 -17.91 -1.13
N SER A 98 -8.04 -17.28 -1.76
CA SER A 98 -7.65 -17.56 -3.14
C SER A 98 -6.18 -18.00 -3.22
N GLN A 99 -5.92 -19.04 -4.00
CA GLN A 99 -4.55 -19.43 -4.36
C GLN A 99 -4.00 -18.60 -5.53
N SER A 100 -4.85 -17.90 -6.26
CA SER A 100 -4.43 -17.05 -7.38
C SER A 100 -3.63 -15.87 -6.85
N ALA A 101 -2.46 -15.62 -7.47
CA ALA A 101 -1.75 -14.38 -7.23
C ALA A 101 -2.55 -13.20 -7.79
N TRP A 102 -2.49 -12.04 -7.14
CA TRP A 102 -3.19 -10.82 -7.57
C TRP A 102 -2.83 -10.41 -9.01
N ASN A 103 -1.61 -10.68 -9.46
CA ASN A 103 -1.13 -10.40 -10.83
C ASN A 103 -1.36 -11.56 -11.81
N ALA A 104 -2.00 -12.64 -11.37
CA ALA A 104 -2.32 -13.83 -12.17
C ALA A 104 -3.80 -14.24 -12.02
N ALA A 105 -4.68 -13.29 -11.66
CA ALA A 105 -6.10 -13.54 -11.58
C ALA A 105 -6.67 -13.93 -12.95
N SER A 106 -7.59 -14.90 -12.94
CA SER A 106 -8.30 -15.37 -14.13
C SER A 106 -9.45 -14.42 -14.48
N THR A 107 -9.74 -14.29 -15.78
CA THR A 107 -11.00 -13.68 -16.24
C THR A 107 -12.22 -14.51 -15.88
N THR A 108 -12.05 -15.79 -15.53
CA THR A 108 -13.12 -16.68 -15.08
C THR A 108 -13.28 -16.57 -13.56
N PHE A 109 -14.41 -16.05 -13.10
CA PHE A 109 -14.62 -15.73 -11.68
C PHE A 109 -14.47 -16.95 -10.75
N ALA A 110 -14.98 -18.11 -11.16
CA ALA A 110 -14.94 -19.34 -10.36
C ALA A 110 -13.51 -19.91 -10.18
N THR A 111 -12.56 -19.54 -11.06
CA THR A 111 -11.15 -19.96 -10.92
C THR A 111 -10.42 -19.15 -9.87
N ASN A 112 -10.95 -17.99 -9.47
CA ASN A 112 -10.30 -17.13 -8.49
C ASN A 112 -10.71 -17.46 -7.05
N SER A 113 -11.87 -18.07 -6.81
CA SER A 113 -12.30 -18.45 -5.47
C SER A 113 -11.68 -19.77 -5.01
N GLY A 114 -11.48 -19.90 -3.70
CA GLY A 114 -11.03 -21.13 -3.08
C GLY A 114 -12.19 -22.03 -2.65
N ASN A 115 -11.82 -23.22 -2.21
CA ASN A 115 -12.77 -24.23 -1.72
C ASN A 115 -13.52 -23.81 -0.43
N ASP A 116 -13.09 -22.73 0.22
CA ASP A 116 -13.71 -22.17 1.42
C ASP A 116 -14.62 -20.97 1.11
N GLU A 117 -15.14 -20.85 -0.12
CA GLU A 117 -16.12 -19.81 -0.47
C GLU A 117 -17.38 -19.91 0.40
N VAL A 118 -17.74 -18.78 1.01
CA VAL A 118 -18.94 -18.61 1.83
C VAL A 118 -19.74 -17.43 1.30
N VAL A 119 -21.05 -17.61 1.10
CA VAL A 119 -21.99 -16.50 0.96
C VAL A 119 -22.15 -15.85 2.34
N THR A 120 -21.42 -14.76 2.57
CA THR A 120 -21.36 -14.05 3.85
C THR A 120 -22.46 -13.01 3.99
N PHE A 121 -22.98 -12.50 2.87
CA PHE A 121 -24.16 -11.62 2.83
C PHE A 121 -25.15 -12.20 1.83
N THR A 122 -26.24 -12.78 2.36
CA THR A 122 -27.31 -13.42 1.59
C THR A 122 -27.98 -12.40 0.67
N PRO A 123 -28.33 -12.76 -0.57
CA PRO A 123 -28.93 -11.82 -1.52
C PRO A 123 -30.13 -11.10 -0.92
N LYS A 124 -30.03 -9.77 -0.77
CA LYS A 124 -31.14 -8.94 -0.29
C LYS A 124 -31.06 -7.52 -0.80
N SER A 125 -32.23 -6.88 -0.85
CA SER A 125 -32.35 -5.48 -1.20
C SER A 125 -31.76 -4.61 -0.09
N VAL A 126 -30.81 -3.75 -0.44
CA VAL A 126 -30.13 -2.82 0.46
C VAL A 126 -30.31 -1.39 -0.02
N ASN A 127 -30.51 -0.47 0.92
CA ASN A 127 -30.44 0.96 0.64
C ASN A 127 -28.98 1.42 0.80
N LEU A 128 -28.32 1.72 -0.31
CA LEU A 128 -26.98 2.27 -0.33
C LEU A 128 -27.09 3.78 -0.02
N PRO A 129 -26.52 4.25 1.10
CA PRO A 129 -26.66 5.64 1.50
C PRO A 129 -25.90 6.55 0.53
N GLY A 130 -26.50 7.71 0.22
CA GLY A 130 -25.81 8.79 -0.46
C GLY A 130 -24.79 9.46 0.45
N TYR A 131 -23.83 10.16 -0.14
CA TYR A 131 -22.82 10.90 0.61
C TYR A 131 -22.38 12.16 -0.14
N ALA A 132 -21.97 13.17 0.63
CA ALA A 132 -21.32 14.37 0.13
C ALA A 132 -19.80 14.20 0.10
N SER A 133 -19.11 15.11 -0.60
CA SER A 133 -17.67 15.20 -0.54
C SER A 133 -17.22 15.59 0.88
N SER A 134 -16.06 15.09 1.28
CA SER A 134 -15.45 15.30 2.59
C SER A 134 -13.94 15.40 2.45
N THR A 135 -13.29 16.22 3.27
CA THR A 135 -11.82 16.25 3.35
C THR A 135 -11.25 15.06 4.13
N THR A 136 -12.09 14.37 4.91
CA THR A 136 -11.73 13.18 5.69
C THR A 136 -12.32 11.92 5.08
N PRO A 137 -11.59 10.78 5.08
CA PRO A 137 -12.15 9.51 4.63
C PRO A 137 -13.39 9.11 5.44
N ASN A 138 -14.47 8.77 4.74
CA ASN A 138 -15.73 8.31 5.33
C ASN A 138 -16.10 6.90 4.82
N TRP A 139 -16.92 6.20 5.61
CA TRP A 139 -17.29 4.80 5.40
C TRP A 139 -18.81 4.64 5.38
N PRO A 140 -19.51 5.28 4.41
CA PRO A 140 -20.97 5.39 4.47
C PRO A 140 -21.66 4.04 4.24
N THR A 141 -21.06 3.15 3.44
CA THR A 141 -21.66 1.86 3.10
C THR A 141 -21.18 0.79 4.07
N VAL A 142 -22.09 0.23 4.86
CA VAL A 142 -21.80 -0.80 5.87
C VAL A 142 -22.60 -2.07 5.58
N PHE A 143 -21.89 -3.19 5.42
CA PHE A 143 -22.46 -4.52 5.26
C PHE A 143 -22.16 -5.35 6.50
N LYS A 144 -23.15 -5.53 7.36
CA LYS A 144 -23.11 -6.53 8.44
C LYS A 144 -23.35 -7.90 7.82
N LEU A 145 -22.35 -8.78 7.91
CA LEU A 145 -22.39 -10.09 7.28
C LEU A 145 -23.36 -11.01 8.04
N ASP A 146 -24.19 -11.74 7.30
CA ASP A 146 -25.10 -12.75 7.86
C ASP A 146 -24.33 -13.95 8.40
N LYS A 147 -23.17 -14.25 7.79
CA LYS A 147 -22.23 -15.27 8.23
C LYS A 147 -20.83 -14.67 8.31
N PRO A 148 -20.20 -14.65 9.51
CA PRO A 148 -18.80 -14.32 9.65
C PRO A 148 -17.90 -15.17 8.75
N PHE A 149 -16.79 -14.60 8.30
CA PHE A 149 -15.72 -15.31 7.61
C PHE A 149 -14.41 -15.11 8.36
N VAL A 150 -13.71 -16.19 8.70
CA VAL A 150 -12.40 -16.11 9.34
C VAL A 150 -11.33 -16.25 8.26
N TYR A 151 -10.78 -15.13 7.82
CA TYR A 151 -9.65 -15.13 6.90
C TYR A 151 -8.39 -15.66 7.59
N ILE A 152 -7.69 -16.60 6.96
CA ILE A 152 -6.43 -17.16 7.45
C ILE A 152 -5.36 -16.90 6.40
N LYS A 153 -4.38 -16.07 6.74
CA LYS A 153 -3.34 -15.60 5.82
C LYS A 153 -2.54 -16.74 5.17
N ALA A 154 -2.27 -17.80 5.94
CA ALA A 154 -1.55 -18.98 5.47
C ALA A 154 -2.32 -19.79 4.40
N LYS A 155 -3.64 -19.60 4.27
CA LYS A 155 -4.46 -20.28 3.26
C LYS A 155 -4.48 -19.55 1.91
N GLY A 156 -3.95 -18.33 1.80
CA GLY A 156 -3.86 -17.60 0.54
C GLY A 156 -4.33 -16.15 0.63
N ASN A 157 -4.62 -15.57 -0.52
CA ASN A 157 -5.07 -14.19 -0.67
C ASN A 157 -6.54 -14.03 -0.27
N LEU A 158 -6.97 -12.83 0.12
CA LEU A 158 -8.38 -12.58 0.45
C LEU A 158 -9.14 -12.20 -0.83
N LEU A 159 -10.23 -12.91 -1.13
CA LEU A 159 -11.13 -12.59 -2.23
C LEU A 159 -12.49 -12.16 -1.69
N ILE A 160 -12.98 -11.00 -2.14
CA ILE A 160 -14.34 -10.51 -1.86
C ILE A 160 -15.08 -10.39 -3.19
N ASP A 161 -16.14 -11.16 -3.38
CA ASP A 161 -16.99 -11.19 -4.57
C ASP A 161 -18.31 -10.47 -4.28
N TYR A 162 -18.57 -9.39 -5.00
CA TYR A 162 -19.81 -8.65 -4.97
C TYR A 162 -20.65 -8.99 -6.19
N LEU A 163 -21.87 -9.47 -5.95
CA LEU A 163 -22.89 -9.63 -6.98
C LEU A 163 -23.96 -8.56 -6.74
N LYS A 164 -24.14 -7.66 -7.70
CA LYS A 164 -25.16 -6.60 -7.66
C LYS A 164 -26.18 -6.81 -8.76
N SER A 165 -27.44 -6.88 -8.41
CA SER A 165 -28.57 -6.97 -9.34
C SER A 165 -29.68 -5.99 -8.97
N ASN A 166 -30.59 -5.73 -9.91
CA ASN A 166 -31.79 -4.90 -9.70
C ASN A 166 -31.47 -3.50 -9.13
N GLY A 167 -30.29 -2.96 -9.46
CA GLY A 167 -29.89 -1.63 -9.03
C GLY A 167 -30.17 -0.59 -10.11
N GLN A 168 -30.16 0.68 -9.71
CA GLN A 168 -30.07 1.79 -10.66
C GLN A 168 -28.61 2.01 -11.09
N SER A 169 -28.42 2.44 -12.34
CA SER A 169 -27.12 2.97 -12.78
C SER A 169 -27.01 4.40 -12.30
N THR A 170 -26.01 4.69 -11.45
CA THR A 170 -25.81 5.98 -10.82
C THR A 170 -24.34 6.21 -10.50
N THR A 171 -23.98 7.43 -10.08
CA THR A 171 -22.63 7.71 -9.60
C THR A 171 -22.52 7.30 -8.13
N TYR A 172 -21.69 6.29 -7.86
CA TYR A 172 -21.38 5.81 -6.51
C TYR A 172 -19.88 5.54 -6.38
N PRO A 173 -19.04 6.59 -6.35
CA PRO A 173 -17.59 6.47 -6.43
C PRO A 173 -16.99 5.98 -5.12
N SER A 174 -16.60 4.71 -5.09
CA SER A 174 -15.77 4.16 -4.03
C SER A 174 -14.31 4.51 -4.26
N ASN A 175 -13.57 4.75 -3.19
CA ASN A 175 -12.15 5.01 -3.30
C ASN A 175 -11.42 3.75 -3.77
N VAL A 176 -10.55 3.90 -4.76
CA VAL A 176 -9.68 2.81 -5.22
C VAL A 176 -8.24 3.18 -4.97
N VAL A 177 -7.51 2.23 -4.39
CA VAL A 177 -6.07 2.39 -4.28
C VAL A 177 -5.44 1.89 -5.57
N TRP A 178 -4.93 2.83 -6.36
CA TRP A 178 -4.23 2.55 -7.61
C TRP A 178 -2.73 2.58 -7.40
N ASN A 179 -2.19 3.76 -7.08
CA ASN A 179 -0.77 3.98 -6.98
C ASN A 179 -0.48 4.74 -5.69
N LYS A 180 0.45 4.23 -4.87
CA LYS A 180 1.16 5.14 -3.98
C LYS A 180 2.04 6.01 -4.87
N ALA A 181 1.84 7.33 -4.83
CA ALA A 181 2.66 8.24 -5.61
C ALA A 181 4.13 8.10 -5.21
N VAL A 182 5.03 8.24 -6.18
CA VAL A 182 6.46 8.38 -5.91
C VAL A 182 6.63 9.72 -5.21
N ALA A 183 7.17 9.69 -4.00
CA ALA A 183 7.52 10.90 -3.29
C ALA A 183 9.04 11.06 -3.34
N SER A 184 9.50 12.28 -3.51
CA SER A 184 10.92 12.59 -3.45
C SER A 184 11.19 13.82 -2.61
N ASN A 185 12.32 13.82 -1.93
CA ASN A 185 12.80 14.95 -1.17
C ASN A 185 14.28 15.18 -1.48
N THR A 186 14.66 16.45 -1.67
CA THR A 186 16.06 16.83 -1.89
C THR A 186 16.72 17.12 -0.56
N ILE A 187 17.92 16.55 -0.34
CA ILE A 187 18.70 16.68 0.89
C ILE A 187 20.01 17.38 0.55
N GLY A 188 20.25 18.51 1.24
CA GLY A 188 21.43 19.33 1.01
C GLY A 188 21.26 20.26 -0.19
N THR A 189 22.33 21.00 -0.49
CA THR A 189 22.41 21.91 -1.63
C THR A 189 23.42 21.38 -2.64
N PRO A 190 23.25 21.68 -3.94
CA PRO A 190 24.25 21.38 -4.93
C PRO A 190 25.56 22.03 -4.52
N CYS A 191 26.65 21.28 -4.68
CA CYS A 191 27.97 21.84 -4.47
C CYS A 191 28.63 22.01 -5.83
N LYS A 192 29.00 23.26 -6.13
CA LYS A 192 29.38 23.72 -7.46
C LYS A 192 28.27 23.48 -8.48
N THR A 193 28.59 22.90 -9.63
CA THR A 193 27.68 22.70 -10.77
C THR A 193 26.96 21.35 -10.74
N ALA A 194 27.41 20.40 -9.90
CA ALA A 194 26.86 19.05 -9.86
C ALA A 194 25.43 19.08 -9.31
N ASN A 195 24.47 18.65 -10.12
CA ASN A 195 23.07 18.53 -9.74
C ASN A 195 22.53 17.15 -10.11
N GLN A 196 21.53 16.69 -9.37
CA GLN A 196 20.91 15.40 -9.59
C GLN A 196 19.43 15.57 -9.87
N SER A 197 18.92 14.74 -10.78
CA SER A 197 17.50 14.49 -10.94
C SER A 197 17.22 13.01 -10.87
N PHE A 198 15.95 12.66 -10.68
CA PHE A 198 15.49 11.29 -10.77
C PHE A 198 14.24 11.21 -11.65
N THR A 199 13.97 10.02 -12.20
CA THR A 199 12.75 9.73 -12.94
C THR A 199 12.34 8.28 -12.69
N GLY A 200 11.04 8.02 -12.72
CA GLY A 200 10.48 6.69 -12.49
C GLY A 200 10.14 6.43 -11.02
N GLY A 201 10.29 5.18 -10.57
CA GLY A 201 9.99 4.77 -9.19
C GLY A 201 8.53 4.46 -8.89
N ALA A 202 7.63 4.56 -9.87
CA ALA A 202 6.23 4.13 -9.73
C ALA A 202 6.11 2.67 -10.16
N ALA A 203 6.21 1.72 -9.22
CA ALA A 203 6.16 0.28 -9.50
C ALA A 203 4.88 -0.09 -10.28
N THR A 204 5.01 -0.36 -11.58
CA THR A 204 3.92 -0.85 -12.42
C THR A 204 3.93 -2.38 -12.50
N SER A 205 2.89 -2.96 -13.10
CA SER A 205 2.76 -4.40 -13.32
C SER A 205 3.72 -4.94 -14.39
N THR A 206 4.28 -4.07 -15.24
CA THR A 206 5.06 -4.47 -16.42
C THR A 206 6.52 -4.05 -16.39
N SER A 207 6.87 -2.96 -15.72
CA SER A 207 8.26 -2.56 -15.44
C SER A 207 8.28 -1.31 -14.57
N THR A 208 9.27 -1.21 -13.69
CA THR A 208 9.64 0.11 -13.17
C THR A 208 11.14 0.23 -13.13
N THR A 209 11.60 1.35 -13.66
CA THR A 209 12.99 1.76 -13.57
C THR A 209 13.07 2.93 -12.61
N LEU A 210 14.13 2.97 -11.81
CA LEU A 210 14.60 4.17 -11.15
C LEU A 210 15.78 4.68 -11.95
N ILE A 211 15.65 5.86 -12.54
CA ILE A 211 16.73 6.50 -13.27
C ILE A 211 17.20 7.68 -12.44
N PHE A 212 18.49 7.71 -12.13
CA PHE A 212 19.13 8.86 -11.51
C PHE A 212 20.09 9.47 -12.51
N SER A 213 20.00 10.78 -12.68
CA SER A 213 20.77 11.53 -13.66
C SER A 213 21.59 12.60 -12.98
N LEU A 214 22.83 12.76 -13.44
CA LEU A 214 23.75 13.82 -13.07
C LEU A 214 23.81 14.86 -14.19
N THR A 215 23.82 16.13 -13.81
CA THR A 215 24.26 17.25 -14.67
C THR A 215 25.36 18.03 -13.97
N GLY A 216 26.20 18.71 -14.75
CA GLY A 216 27.28 19.56 -14.23
C GLY A 216 28.39 18.81 -13.49
N GLY A 217 28.58 17.51 -13.79
CA GLY A 217 29.78 16.77 -13.42
C GLY A 217 31.00 17.16 -14.27
N PRO A 218 32.18 16.57 -14.02
CA PRO A 218 33.38 16.85 -14.82
C PRO A 218 33.17 16.42 -16.27
N ALA A 219 33.45 17.26 -17.27
CA ALA A 219 33.31 16.88 -18.68
C ALA A 219 34.33 15.80 -19.09
N ASN A 220 33.88 14.76 -19.79
CA ASN A 220 34.71 13.59 -20.18
C ASN A 220 35.47 12.96 -19.00
N GLY A 221 34.92 13.06 -17.80
CA GLY A 221 35.53 12.61 -16.55
C GLY A 221 34.87 11.35 -16.02
N ALA A 222 35.06 11.11 -14.73
CA ALA A 222 34.40 10.05 -14.00
C ALA A 222 33.48 10.64 -12.93
N ALA A 223 32.34 9.99 -12.71
CA ALA A 223 31.47 10.23 -11.57
C ALA A 223 31.15 8.90 -10.90
N ALA A 224 30.86 8.94 -9.61
CA ALA A 224 30.34 7.83 -8.84
C ALA A 224 28.90 8.14 -8.46
N GLN A 225 27.98 7.24 -8.80
CA GLN A 225 26.66 7.27 -8.21
C GLN A 225 26.67 6.41 -6.95
N ILE A 226 26.21 7.00 -5.85
CA ILE A 226 26.02 6.34 -4.57
C ILE A 226 24.53 6.06 -4.41
N LEU A 227 24.19 4.81 -4.09
CA LEU A 227 22.84 4.38 -3.71
C LEU A 227 22.87 3.91 -2.25
N SER A 228 21.80 4.17 -1.50
CA SER A 228 21.68 3.82 -0.09
C SER A 228 20.23 3.58 0.34
N PHE A 229 20.06 2.94 1.48
CA PHE A 229 18.80 2.86 2.23
C PHE A 229 18.86 3.69 3.53
N GLN A 230 19.95 4.42 3.76
CA GLN A 230 20.17 5.21 4.96
C GLN A 230 20.75 6.59 4.64
N LYS A 231 20.14 7.61 5.25
CA LYS A 231 20.69 8.96 5.32
C LYS A 231 21.77 9.01 6.39
N LEU A 232 22.84 9.77 6.17
CA LEU A 232 23.81 10.08 7.22
C LEU A 232 23.18 11.00 8.28
N PRO A 233 23.40 10.75 9.59
CA PRO A 233 22.89 11.62 10.65
C PRO A 233 23.51 13.03 10.59
N GLN A 234 24.75 13.10 10.09
CA GLN A 234 25.46 14.34 9.82
C GLN A 234 26.22 14.19 8.50
N SER A 235 26.20 15.23 7.68
CA SER A 235 26.92 15.23 6.40
C SER A 235 28.44 15.11 6.62
N VAL A 236 29.10 14.29 5.81
CA VAL A 236 30.54 14.03 5.92
C VAL A 236 31.27 14.74 4.78
N PRO A 237 32.22 15.66 5.04
CA PRO A 237 32.98 16.31 3.98
C PRO A 237 33.83 15.29 3.21
N LEU A 238 33.83 15.37 1.89
CA LEU A 238 34.71 14.54 1.05
C LEU A 238 36.16 15.08 1.11
N PRO A 239 37.18 14.25 0.86
CA PRO A 239 38.58 14.67 0.89
C PRO A 239 38.89 15.85 -0.05
N ASN A 240 40.01 16.52 0.20
CA ASN A 240 40.54 17.62 -0.64
C ASN A 240 39.58 18.82 -0.79
N GLY A 241 38.89 19.20 0.29
CA GLY A 241 37.90 20.28 0.25
C GLY A 241 36.67 19.93 -0.59
N GLY A 242 36.39 18.63 -0.72
CA GLY A 242 35.26 18.10 -1.45
C GLY A 242 33.93 18.40 -0.76
N CYS A 243 32.88 18.35 -1.57
CA CYS A 243 31.52 18.59 -1.14
C CYS A 243 31.03 17.53 -0.12
N PRO A 244 29.98 17.81 0.68
CA PRO A 244 29.53 16.88 1.69
C PRO A 244 28.75 15.68 1.11
N LEU A 245 29.03 14.50 1.64
CA LEU A 245 28.22 13.30 1.47
C LEU A 245 27.06 13.29 2.48
N HIS A 246 25.85 13.00 2.02
CA HIS A 246 24.62 13.00 2.82
C HIS A 246 24.02 11.59 3.02
N VAL A 247 24.53 10.58 2.32
CA VAL A 247 24.00 9.21 2.30
C VAL A 247 25.08 8.22 2.73
N VAL A 248 24.69 7.14 3.42
CA VAL A 248 25.63 6.07 3.78
C VAL A 248 25.93 5.24 2.53
N PRO A 249 27.16 5.15 2.00
CA PRO A 249 27.40 4.38 0.79
C PRO A 249 27.01 2.91 0.98
N PHE A 250 26.08 2.41 0.18
CA PHE A 250 25.73 0.99 0.15
C PHE A 250 26.17 0.36 -1.17
N LEU A 251 25.75 0.94 -2.30
CA LEU A 251 26.26 0.60 -3.64
C LEU A 251 26.89 1.84 -4.27
N VAL A 252 28.01 1.64 -4.96
CA VAL A 252 28.73 2.70 -5.66
C VAL A 252 29.00 2.27 -7.09
N PHE A 253 28.55 3.06 -8.06
CA PHE A 253 28.71 2.79 -9.49
C PHE A 253 29.57 3.87 -10.12
N GLY A 254 30.73 3.50 -10.64
CA GLY A 254 31.55 4.39 -11.47
C GLY A 254 30.94 4.53 -12.86
N VAL A 255 30.74 5.76 -13.32
CA VAL A 255 30.13 6.09 -14.61
C VAL A 255 30.96 7.19 -15.28
N ALA A 256 31.30 6.99 -16.55
CA ALA A 256 31.91 8.04 -17.35
C ALA A 256 30.89 9.14 -17.65
N THR A 257 31.30 10.38 -17.50
CA THR A 257 30.46 11.54 -17.86
C THR A 257 30.66 11.92 -19.32
N SER A 258 29.61 12.47 -19.93
CA SER A 258 29.66 12.99 -21.29
C SER A 258 30.57 14.23 -21.41
N SER A 259 30.76 14.72 -22.63
CA SER A 259 31.44 15.98 -22.92
C SER A 259 30.75 17.21 -22.30
N THR A 260 29.48 17.09 -21.90
CA THR A 260 28.73 18.13 -21.20
C THR A 260 28.60 17.87 -19.69
N GLY A 261 29.32 16.88 -19.15
CA GLY A 261 29.30 16.57 -17.72
C GLY A 261 28.02 15.89 -17.25
N THR A 262 27.32 15.18 -18.15
CA THR A 262 26.10 14.43 -17.81
C THR A 262 26.38 12.93 -17.65
N ALA A 263 25.63 12.27 -16.77
CA ALA A 263 25.65 10.81 -16.61
C ALA A 263 24.29 10.32 -16.13
N SER A 264 23.97 9.05 -16.33
CA SER A 264 22.78 8.42 -15.75
C SER A 264 23.02 6.96 -15.40
N VAL A 265 22.30 6.47 -14.40
CA VAL A 265 22.25 5.05 -14.06
C VAL A 265 20.79 4.65 -13.93
N THR A 266 20.47 3.51 -14.54
CA THR A 266 19.15 2.91 -14.54
C THR A 266 19.16 1.69 -13.65
N TYR A 267 18.29 1.70 -12.64
CA TYR A 267 18.05 0.55 -11.77
C TYR A 267 16.73 -0.10 -12.19
N PRO A 268 16.76 -1.32 -12.74
CA PRO A 268 15.54 -2.08 -12.89
C PRO A 268 15.01 -2.43 -11.50
N THR A 269 13.78 -2.06 -11.21
CA THR A 269 13.08 -2.58 -10.03
C THR A 269 12.41 -3.90 -10.43
N PRO A 270 12.59 -4.99 -9.66
CA PRO A 270 12.01 -6.27 -10.02
C PRO A 270 10.48 -6.20 -10.15
N VAL A 271 9.99 -6.49 -11.35
CA VAL A 271 8.56 -6.60 -11.68
C VAL A 271 7.87 -7.67 -10.84
N GLY A 272 6.67 -7.37 -10.36
CA GLY A 272 5.86 -8.31 -9.59
C GLY A 272 6.40 -8.68 -8.21
N THR A 273 7.57 -8.16 -7.80
CA THR A 273 8.02 -8.33 -6.42
C THR A 273 7.26 -7.40 -5.50
N ARG A 274 6.49 -8.04 -4.62
CA ARG A 274 5.56 -7.49 -3.62
C ARG A 274 6.15 -6.46 -2.64
N SER A 275 7.45 -6.12 -2.77
CA SER A 275 8.27 -5.61 -1.67
C SER A 275 8.84 -4.19 -1.87
N LEU A 276 8.56 -3.52 -2.99
CA LEU A 276 9.17 -2.22 -3.27
C LEU A 276 8.25 -1.01 -3.11
N THR A 277 6.96 -1.18 -2.79
CA THR A 277 6.12 -0.02 -2.45
C THR A 277 6.37 0.39 -1.01
N GLY A 278 6.92 1.60 -0.80
CA GLY A 278 7.15 2.17 0.54
C GLY A 278 8.59 2.27 1.03
N PRO A 279 9.54 1.37 0.68
CA PRO A 279 10.95 1.59 0.95
C PRO A 279 11.45 2.94 0.42
N VAL A 280 12.33 3.55 1.21
CA VAL A 280 13.01 4.78 0.87
C VAL A 280 14.41 4.43 0.37
N VAL A 281 14.74 4.92 -0.82
CA VAL A 281 16.07 4.82 -1.41
C VAL A 281 16.66 6.20 -1.49
N TYR A 282 17.92 6.33 -1.06
CA TYR A 282 18.68 7.55 -1.20
C TYR A 282 19.68 7.40 -2.34
N SER A 283 19.90 8.46 -3.10
CA SER A 283 20.98 8.52 -4.08
C SER A 283 21.72 9.84 -4.00
N GLN A 284 23.01 9.82 -4.27
CA GLN A 284 23.83 11.02 -4.43
C GLN A 284 24.88 10.77 -5.50
N TRP A 285 25.19 11.76 -6.32
CA TRP A 285 26.32 11.71 -7.25
C TRP A 285 27.54 12.42 -6.67
N VAL A 286 28.71 11.87 -6.99
CA VAL A 286 30.02 12.45 -6.67
C VAL A 286 30.87 12.48 -7.94
N GLY A 287 31.27 13.65 -8.40
CA GLY A 287 32.26 13.82 -9.46
C GLY A 287 33.66 13.48 -8.96
N LEU A 288 34.37 12.62 -9.69
CA LEU A 288 35.73 12.17 -9.36
C LEU A 288 36.72 12.96 -10.21
N GLY A 289 37.52 13.82 -9.57
CA GLY A 289 38.50 14.65 -10.25
C GLY A 289 39.49 15.30 -9.28
N ALA A 290 40.22 16.32 -9.76
CA ALA A 290 41.15 17.09 -8.93
C ALA A 290 40.44 17.77 -7.74
N THR A 291 39.16 18.11 -7.91
CA THR A 291 38.26 18.51 -6.83
C THR A 291 37.02 17.64 -6.87
N TRP A 292 36.55 17.21 -5.69
CA TRP A 292 35.38 16.34 -5.57
C TRP A 292 34.12 17.19 -5.55
N ASP A 293 33.26 16.99 -6.52
CA ASP A 293 31.98 17.69 -6.66
C ASP A 293 30.87 16.74 -6.21
N SER A 294 29.82 17.22 -5.55
CA SER A 294 28.68 16.37 -5.22
C SER A 294 27.36 17.04 -5.52
N SER A 295 26.42 16.25 -6.01
CA SER A 295 25.03 16.68 -6.08
C SER A 295 24.42 16.76 -4.67
N PRO A 296 23.23 17.37 -4.52
CA PRO A 296 22.36 17.04 -3.40
C PRO A 296 22.09 15.53 -3.39
N ALA A 297 21.78 14.98 -2.23
CA ALA A 297 21.17 13.66 -2.19
C ALA A 297 19.68 13.78 -2.51
N ILE A 298 19.13 12.77 -3.17
CA ILE A 298 17.70 12.61 -3.38
C ILE A 298 17.22 11.42 -2.56
N GLU A 299 16.25 11.67 -1.69
CA GLU A 299 15.43 10.67 -1.05
C GLU A 299 14.26 10.34 -1.97
N VAL A 300 14.07 9.06 -2.32
CA VAL A 300 12.98 8.58 -3.17
C VAL A 300 12.21 7.50 -2.42
N THR A 301 10.95 7.77 -2.11
CA THR A 301 10.01 6.74 -1.67
C THR A 301 9.47 6.05 -2.92
N ILE A 302 9.79 4.77 -3.08
CA ILE A 302 9.30 3.99 -4.23
C ILE A 302 7.78 3.83 -4.09
N GLY A 303 7.07 4.29 -5.12
CA GLY A 303 5.63 4.16 -5.24
C GLY A 303 5.25 2.91 -6.03
N GLY A 304 3.96 2.72 -6.29
CA GLY A 304 3.50 1.65 -7.18
C GLY A 304 2.13 1.08 -6.90
N TYR A 305 1.78 0.08 -7.71
CA TYR A 305 0.56 -0.69 -7.53
C TYR A 305 0.57 -1.39 -6.19
N LEU A 306 -0.57 -1.35 -5.53
CA LEU A 306 -0.80 -2.31 -4.47
C LEU A 306 -0.98 -3.70 -5.06
N PRO A 307 -0.54 -4.76 -4.34
CA PRO A 307 -0.74 -6.14 -4.74
C PRO A 307 -2.21 -6.54 -4.54
N CYS A 308 -3.09 -5.95 -5.33
CA CYS A 308 -4.50 -6.28 -5.43
C CYS A 308 -4.94 -6.21 -6.88
N CYS A 309 -6.05 -6.86 -7.20
CA CYS A 309 -6.68 -6.71 -8.51
C CYS A 309 -8.19 -6.77 -8.39
N ARG A 310 -8.84 -6.30 -9.45
CA ARG A 310 -10.27 -6.43 -9.64
C ARG A 310 -10.55 -7.28 -10.89
N ILE A 311 -11.47 -8.22 -10.75
CA ILE A 311 -12.11 -8.92 -11.88
C ILE A 311 -13.54 -8.41 -11.94
N TYR A 312 -14.01 -7.93 -13.08
CA TYR A 312 -15.32 -7.27 -13.15
C TYR A 312 -16.09 -7.58 -14.43
N ASN A 313 -17.42 -7.66 -14.29
CA ASN A 313 -18.39 -7.71 -15.37
C ASN A 313 -19.49 -6.67 -15.08
N THR A 314 -19.82 -5.86 -16.08
CA THR A 314 -20.66 -4.66 -15.91
C THR A 314 -22.07 -4.85 -16.43
N SER A 315 -22.39 -6.04 -16.93
CA SER A 315 -23.67 -6.34 -17.58
C SER A 315 -24.46 -7.41 -16.84
N SER A 316 -23.82 -8.25 -16.03
CA SER A 316 -24.52 -9.32 -15.29
C SER A 316 -23.87 -9.62 -13.95
N ALA A 317 -24.72 -9.82 -12.93
CA ALA A 317 -24.34 -10.34 -11.62
C ALA A 317 -23.97 -11.83 -11.65
N THR A 318 -24.44 -12.57 -12.64
CA THR A 318 -24.24 -14.02 -12.80
C THR A 318 -23.20 -14.36 -13.86
N ALA A 319 -22.47 -13.36 -14.36
CA ALA A 319 -21.43 -13.57 -15.34
C ALA A 319 -20.40 -14.60 -14.85
N THR A 320 -20.02 -15.51 -15.74
CA THR A 320 -18.96 -16.50 -15.50
C THR A 320 -17.58 -15.93 -15.78
N THR A 321 -17.50 -14.92 -16.67
CA THR A 321 -16.27 -14.23 -17.05
C THR A 321 -16.37 -12.71 -16.90
N GLY A 322 -15.21 -12.07 -16.78
CA GLY A 322 -15.07 -10.62 -16.72
C GLY A 322 -13.72 -10.14 -17.26
N SER A 323 -13.43 -8.86 -17.03
CA SER A 323 -12.15 -8.22 -17.32
C SER A 323 -11.29 -8.13 -16.06
N VAL A 324 -9.98 -8.32 -16.18
CA VAL A 324 -9.03 -8.20 -15.07
C VAL A 324 -8.34 -6.84 -15.11
N GLN A 325 -8.25 -6.19 -13.96
CA GLN A 325 -7.55 -4.94 -13.77
C GLN A 325 -6.61 -5.03 -12.56
N ILE A 326 -5.32 -4.98 -12.86
CA ILE A 326 -4.24 -5.11 -11.89
C ILE A 326 -4.02 -3.78 -11.15
N GLY A 327 -3.69 -3.87 -9.86
CA GLY A 327 -3.46 -2.69 -9.01
C GLY A 327 -4.74 -1.92 -8.69
N ALA A 328 -5.91 -2.55 -8.81
CA ALA A 328 -7.20 -1.94 -8.55
C ALA A 328 -7.95 -2.70 -7.46
N GLY A 329 -8.13 -2.06 -6.31
CA GLY A 329 -8.98 -2.56 -5.22
C GLY A 329 -9.62 -1.42 -4.45
N ILE A 330 -10.91 -1.55 -4.12
CA ILE A 330 -11.54 -0.60 -3.20
C ILE A 330 -10.99 -0.77 -1.79
N VAL A 331 -11.06 0.28 -0.98
CA VAL A 331 -10.66 0.18 0.43
C VAL A 331 -11.83 -0.34 1.26
N HIS A 332 -11.60 -1.43 1.98
CA HIS A 332 -12.51 -1.95 3.00
C HIS A 332 -12.01 -1.61 4.39
N LYS A 333 -12.92 -1.35 5.33
CA LYS A 333 -12.65 -1.49 6.76
C LYS A 333 -13.37 -2.73 7.22
N VAL A 334 -12.68 -3.58 7.97
CA VAL A 334 -13.17 -4.87 8.45
C VAL A 334 -13.17 -4.89 9.97
N LEU A 335 -14.19 -5.51 10.53
CA LEU A 335 -14.43 -5.71 11.96
C LEU A 335 -14.93 -7.13 12.22
#